data_AF-A0A957Q934-F1
#
_entry.id   AF-A0A957Q934-F1
#
_cell.length_a   1.000
_cell.length_b   1.000
_cell.length_c   1.000
_cell.angle_alpha   90.00
_cell.angle_beta   90.00
_cell.angle_gamma   90.00
#
_symmetry.space_group_name_H-M   'P 1'
#
loop_
_entity.id
_entity.type
_entity.pdbx_description
1 polymer ?
#
loop_
_entity_poly.entity_id
_entity_poly.type
_entity_poly.pdbx_seq_one_letter_code
_entity_poly.pdbx_strand_id
1 'polypeptide(L)'
;MRKAIDRSCFQQSNWLEGEPHDHRVCKTPSRFERFIRYMRIALIALVVSGAVIPVRAQSTDNLGACDELAFSTEEDFLTQGPLPADGNPLISDGDLLSRNGDICARNWQLLQTWALKTDLGLDAVDLIFADGATVVFSTELDDPRGRFTEGDLLTTTGAIIPNQALLTSFQVGHNMGLDALHLVGDVKDIDTFLKVAADTKPEAWLNGMILPSWLERYGVDIWFSVEGTELRAATVPIYDGDLLSVRDGIVILRQDQLLPATVPAGIPNRGVDFGLDGITGARQPNRPSMRFSTELLYRKDPPFTDGDILRLGVGVESLHHTLIAPFEPKARFLGIDALYMYVENDNPNLGGNSGGNSGGMGGTEDGDDENLQLFIPLVNR
;
A
#
# COMPACT_ATOMS: atom_id res chain seq x y z
N MET A 1 49.90 8.54 -49.20
CA MET A 1 51.11 8.41 -48.35
C MET A 1 50.71 7.73 -47.05
N ARG A 2 51.46 6.70 -46.64
CA ARG A 2 51.18 5.80 -45.51
C ARG A 2 51.38 6.48 -44.15
N LYS A 3 50.51 6.19 -43.17
CA LYS A 3 50.68 6.09 -41.70
C LYS A 3 49.27 6.13 -41.07
N ALA A 4 48.90 5.41 -40.01
CA ALA A 4 49.58 4.54 -39.08
C ALA A 4 48.60 3.44 -38.63
N ILE A 5 49.09 2.20 -38.50
CA ILE A 5 48.37 1.11 -37.82
C ILE A 5 48.75 1.18 -36.35
N ASP A 6 47.78 1.52 -35.52
CA ASP A 6 47.89 1.51 -34.08
C ASP A 6 48.02 0.05 -33.59
N ARG A 7 49.13 -0.26 -32.92
CA ARG A 7 49.40 -1.57 -32.32
C ARG A 7 49.36 -1.38 -30.81
N SER A 8 48.24 -1.74 -30.19
CA SER A 8 48.10 -1.84 -28.75
C SER A 8 49.00 -2.96 -28.21
N CYS A 9 50.17 -2.60 -27.70
CA CYS A 9 50.94 -3.46 -26.79
C CYS A 9 50.45 -3.19 -25.36
N PHE A 10 49.95 -4.23 -24.69
CA PHE A 10 49.49 -4.16 -23.31
C PHE A 10 50.69 -4.27 -22.37
N GLN A 11 50.85 -3.32 -21.45
CA GLN A 11 51.95 -3.27 -20.48
C GLN A 11 51.38 -3.68 -19.12
N GLN A 12 51.71 -4.88 -18.65
CA GLN A 12 51.36 -5.36 -17.31
C GLN A 12 52.52 -5.02 -16.37
N SER A 13 52.31 -4.10 -15.42
CA SER A 13 53.26 -3.81 -14.34
C SER A 13 52.81 -4.52 -13.07
N ASN A 14 53.50 -5.60 -12.71
CA ASN A 14 53.45 -6.15 -11.36
C ASN A 14 54.48 -5.42 -10.50
N TRP A 15 54.03 -4.86 -9.38
CA TRP A 15 54.88 -4.36 -8.32
C TRP A 15 55.39 -5.55 -7.50
N LEU A 16 56.69 -5.80 -7.53
CA LEU A 16 57.56 -6.32 -6.45
C LEU A 16 59.00 -6.34 -6.99
N GLU A 17 59.95 -6.06 -6.10
CA GLU A 17 61.31 -5.58 -6.35
C GLU A 17 62.23 -6.53 -7.16
N GLY A 18 63.09 -5.95 -8.02
CA GLY A 18 64.37 -6.54 -8.44
C GLY A 18 64.58 -6.81 -9.93
N GLU A 19 65.47 -6.03 -10.55
CA GLU A 19 66.22 -6.25 -11.81
C GLU A 19 65.48 -6.18 -13.18
N PRO A 20 66.05 -5.48 -14.21
CA PRO A 20 65.37 -5.23 -15.48
C PRO A 20 65.80 -6.19 -16.62
N HIS A 21 64.85 -6.91 -17.21
CA HIS A 21 65.02 -7.49 -18.55
C HIS A 21 63.79 -7.22 -19.44
N ASP A 22 63.99 -6.36 -20.47
CA ASP A 22 63.00 -5.98 -21.49
C ASP A 22 62.96 -7.04 -22.61
N HIS A 23 61.87 -7.80 -22.68
CA HIS A 23 61.54 -8.64 -23.83
C HIS A 23 60.11 -8.37 -24.30
N ARG A 24 59.98 -7.45 -25.27
CA ARG A 24 58.74 -7.22 -26.02
C ARG A 24 58.51 -8.30 -27.07
N VAL A 25 57.57 -9.20 -26.83
CA VAL A 25 57.07 -10.17 -27.83
C VAL A 25 55.80 -9.63 -28.49
N CYS A 26 55.91 -9.22 -29.76
CA CYS A 26 54.76 -8.88 -30.59
C CYS A 26 54.21 -10.14 -31.27
N LYS A 27 53.08 -10.68 -30.79
CA LYS A 27 52.35 -11.76 -31.50
C LYS A 27 51.50 -11.18 -32.62
N THR A 28 51.60 -11.75 -33.82
CA THR A 28 50.71 -11.47 -34.94
C THR A 28 49.43 -12.31 -34.80
N PRO A 29 48.23 -11.72 -34.99
CA PRO A 29 46.97 -12.44 -34.83
C PRO A 29 46.82 -13.51 -35.91
N SER A 30 46.50 -14.73 -35.47
CA SER A 30 46.32 -15.90 -36.33
C SER A 30 45.11 -15.74 -37.25
N ARG A 31 45.05 -16.49 -38.36
CA ARG A 31 43.90 -16.48 -39.28
C ARG A 31 42.56 -16.84 -38.60
N PHE A 32 42.61 -17.49 -37.43
CA PHE A 32 41.43 -17.86 -36.64
C PHE A 32 40.76 -16.66 -35.95
N GLU A 33 41.54 -15.66 -35.50
CA GLU A 33 40.98 -14.47 -34.83
C GLU A 33 40.24 -13.52 -35.79
N ARG A 34 40.59 -13.55 -37.08
CA ARG A 34 39.84 -12.81 -38.11
C ARG A 34 38.46 -13.41 -38.36
N PHE A 35 38.33 -14.73 -38.26
CA PHE A 35 37.04 -15.42 -38.45
C PHE A 35 36.05 -15.11 -37.30
N ILE A 36 36.54 -15.05 -36.06
CA ILE A 36 35.71 -14.69 -34.88
C ILE A 36 35.20 -13.24 -34.96
N ARG A 37 35.98 -12.29 -35.50
CA ARG A 37 35.52 -10.90 -35.68
C ARG A 37 34.38 -10.77 -36.69
N TYR A 38 34.41 -11.52 -37.81
CA TYR A 38 33.31 -11.49 -38.78
C TYR A 38 32.04 -12.18 -38.26
N MET A 39 32.17 -13.23 -37.46
CA MET A 39 31.01 -13.88 -36.80
C MET A 39 30.34 -12.96 -35.77
N ARG A 40 31.10 -12.15 -35.01
CA ARG A 40 30.53 -11.17 -34.07
C ARG A 40 29.75 -10.06 -34.78
N ILE A 41 30.21 -9.58 -35.93
CA ILE A 41 29.50 -8.53 -36.70
C ILE A 41 28.22 -9.09 -37.32
N ALA A 42 28.24 -10.33 -37.83
CA ALA A 42 27.04 -10.99 -38.37
C ALA A 42 25.99 -11.33 -37.28
N LEU A 43 26.44 -11.70 -36.07
CA LEU A 43 25.53 -11.96 -34.94
C LEU A 43 24.91 -10.66 -34.40
N ILE A 44 25.64 -9.54 -34.41
CA ILE A 44 25.11 -8.22 -34.02
C ILE A 44 24.09 -7.71 -35.06
N ALA A 45 24.28 -8.01 -36.35
CA ALA A 45 23.33 -7.61 -37.39
C ALA A 45 22.01 -8.42 -37.35
N LEU A 46 22.02 -9.66 -36.87
CA LEU A 46 20.82 -10.50 -36.81
C LEU A 46 19.89 -10.19 -35.61
N VAL A 47 20.40 -9.53 -34.57
CA VAL A 47 19.62 -9.16 -33.37
C VAL A 47 18.81 -7.87 -33.57
N VAL A 48 19.11 -7.05 -34.59
CA VAL A 48 18.44 -5.75 -34.80
C VAL A 48 17.13 -5.84 -35.60
N SER A 49 16.72 -7.04 -36.06
CA SER A 49 15.47 -7.23 -36.82
C SER A 49 14.36 -7.98 -36.08
N GLY A 50 14.53 -8.21 -34.77
CA GLY A 50 13.42 -8.67 -33.93
C GLY A 50 12.43 -7.53 -33.77
N ALA A 51 11.25 -7.66 -34.38
CA ALA A 51 10.13 -6.77 -34.11
C ALA A 51 9.95 -6.71 -32.59
N VAL A 52 10.20 -5.53 -32.01
CA VAL A 52 9.81 -5.21 -30.64
C VAL A 52 8.29 -5.24 -30.66
N ILE A 53 7.70 -6.38 -30.34
CA ILE A 53 6.30 -6.43 -29.96
C ILE A 53 6.27 -5.57 -28.69
N PRO A 54 5.57 -4.43 -28.67
CA PRO A 54 5.37 -3.73 -27.42
C PRO A 54 4.67 -4.73 -26.52
N VAL A 55 5.39 -5.22 -25.51
CA VAL A 55 4.76 -5.80 -24.33
C VAL A 55 3.89 -4.65 -23.83
N ARG A 56 2.59 -4.71 -24.13
CA ARG A 56 1.63 -3.91 -23.37
C ARG A 56 1.90 -4.32 -21.94
N ALA A 57 2.45 -3.41 -21.14
CA ALA A 57 2.26 -3.47 -19.71
C ALA A 57 0.77 -3.81 -19.55
N GLN A 58 0.44 -4.92 -18.89
CA GLN A 58 -0.92 -5.15 -18.45
C GLN A 58 -1.18 -4.03 -17.46
N SER A 59 -1.69 -2.96 -18.05
CA SER A 59 -2.11 -1.73 -17.43
C SER A 59 -3.01 -2.08 -16.26
N THR A 60 -3.08 -1.18 -15.29
CA THR A 60 -4.04 -1.19 -14.19
C THR A 60 -5.50 -1.05 -14.68
N ASP A 61 -5.80 -1.56 -15.87
CA ASP A 61 -7.06 -1.52 -16.60
C ASP A 61 -8.22 -2.12 -15.80
N ASN A 62 -7.95 -2.98 -14.81
CA ASN A 62 -8.97 -3.61 -13.97
C ASN A 62 -9.15 -2.97 -12.59
N LEU A 63 -8.48 -1.85 -12.28
CA LEU A 63 -8.68 -1.18 -10.98
C LEU A 63 -10.12 -0.72 -10.76
N GLY A 64 -10.89 -0.50 -11.84
CA GLY A 64 -12.31 -0.19 -11.75
C GLY A 64 -13.17 -1.31 -11.14
N ALA A 65 -12.69 -2.55 -11.07
CA ALA A 65 -13.40 -3.62 -10.35
C ALA A 65 -13.31 -3.47 -8.82
N CYS A 66 -12.39 -2.64 -8.34
CA CYS A 66 -12.11 -2.37 -6.92
C CYS A 66 -12.51 -0.95 -6.48
N ASP A 67 -13.35 -0.26 -7.26
CA ASP A 67 -13.77 1.11 -6.95
C ASP A 67 -14.71 1.21 -5.74
N GLU A 68 -15.50 0.18 -5.48
CA GLU A 68 -16.34 0.07 -4.29
C GLU A 68 -15.62 -0.55 -3.09
N LEU A 69 -14.84 -1.62 -3.31
CA LEU A 69 -14.14 -2.38 -2.28
C LEU A 69 -12.93 -3.08 -2.90
N ALA A 70 -11.78 -2.94 -2.25
CA ALA A 70 -10.57 -3.66 -2.55
C ALA A 70 -9.99 -4.25 -1.26
N PHE A 71 -9.40 -5.44 -1.33
CA PHE A 71 -8.71 -6.03 -0.19
C PHE A 71 -7.54 -6.92 -0.62
N SER A 72 -6.64 -7.23 0.30
CA SER A 72 -5.71 -8.36 0.20
C SER A 72 -5.96 -9.35 1.34
N THR A 73 -5.41 -10.56 1.22
CA THR A 73 -5.46 -11.62 2.23
C THR A 73 -4.09 -11.81 2.86
N GLU A 74 -4.03 -12.30 4.09
CA GLU A 74 -2.78 -12.61 4.81
C GLU A 74 -2.08 -13.86 4.25
N GLU A 75 -2.82 -14.74 3.56
CA GLU A 75 -2.27 -15.99 3.02
C GLU A 75 -2.53 -16.15 1.52
N ASP A 76 -1.50 -16.61 0.81
CA ASP A 76 -1.60 -17.18 -0.54
C ASP A 76 -2.67 -18.28 -0.63
N PHE A 77 -3.43 -18.29 -1.73
CA PHE A 77 -4.39 -19.36 -1.98
C PHE A 77 -4.61 -19.68 -3.46
N LEU A 78 -5.15 -20.89 -3.70
CA LEU A 78 -5.58 -21.29 -5.04
C LEU A 78 -7.08 -21.03 -5.20
N THR A 79 -7.45 -20.21 -6.19
CA THR A 79 -8.85 -20.06 -6.63
C THR A 79 -9.33 -21.32 -7.34
N GLN A 80 -10.59 -21.72 -7.10
CA GLN A 80 -11.26 -22.77 -7.88
C GLN A 80 -12.20 -22.20 -8.95
N GLY A 81 -12.43 -20.88 -8.93
CA GLY A 81 -13.28 -20.20 -9.89
C GLY A 81 -13.61 -18.78 -9.41
N PRO A 82 -13.67 -17.79 -10.31
CA PRO A 82 -13.33 -17.86 -11.74
C PRO A 82 -11.81 -17.99 -11.96
N LEU A 83 -11.41 -18.52 -13.14
CA LEU A 83 -10.00 -18.50 -13.55
C LEU A 83 -9.57 -17.04 -13.80
N PRO A 84 -8.50 -16.54 -13.17
CA PRO A 84 -8.05 -15.17 -13.37
C PRO A 84 -7.69 -14.87 -14.84
N ALA A 85 -7.76 -13.60 -15.22
CA ALA A 85 -7.57 -13.17 -16.60
C ALA A 85 -6.17 -13.50 -17.17
N ASP A 86 -5.16 -13.64 -16.31
CA ASP A 86 -3.81 -14.06 -16.68
C ASP A 86 -3.63 -15.59 -16.72
N GLY A 87 -4.66 -16.36 -16.36
CA GLY A 87 -4.66 -17.82 -16.31
C GLY A 87 -3.91 -18.42 -15.12
N ASN A 88 -3.39 -17.63 -14.18
CA ASN A 88 -2.72 -18.13 -12.99
C ASN A 88 -3.73 -18.31 -11.83
N PRO A 89 -3.99 -19.55 -11.36
CA PRO A 89 -4.95 -19.78 -10.28
C PRO A 89 -4.40 -19.46 -8.88
N LEU A 90 -3.10 -19.23 -8.73
CA LEU A 90 -2.54 -18.73 -7.49
C LEU A 90 -2.92 -17.26 -7.33
N ILE A 91 -3.57 -16.94 -6.22
CA ILE A 91 -3.81 -15.60 -5.72
C ILE A 91 -2.84 -15.41 -4.56
N SER A 92 -2.10 -14.32 -4.62
CA SER A 92 -1.07 -14.03 -3.65
C SER A 92 -1.60 -13.12 -2.53
N ASP A 93 -0.97 -13.17 -1.37
CA ASP A 93 -1.18 -12.24 -0.24
C ASP A 93 -0.85 -10.77 -0.58
N GLY A 94 -0.25 -10.53 -1.74
CA GLY A 94 0.01 -9.21 -2.29
C GLY A 94 -0.91 -8.77 -3.43
N ASP A 95 -1.90 -9.60 -3.82
CA ASP A 95 -2.85 -9.29 -4.89
C ASP A 95 -4.02 -8.44 -4.39
N LEU A 96 -4.41 -7.43 -5.16
CA LEU A 96 -5.56 -6.58 -4.85
C LEU A 96 -6.85 -7.18 -5.44
N LEU A 97 -7.78 -7.55 -4.56
CA LEU A 97 -8.98 -8.33 -4.87
C LEU A 97 -10.25 -7.50 -4.74
N SER A 98 -11.24 -7.78 -5.61
CA SER A 98 -12.59 -7.23 -5.48
C SER A 98 -13.52 -8.17 -4.74
N ARG A 99 -14.59 -7.61 -4.16
CA ARG A 99 -15.70 -8.39 -3.59
C ARG A 99 -16.47 -9.26 -4.60
N ASN A 100 -16.21 -9.12 -5.90
CA ASN A 100 -16.91 -9.81 -6.98
C ASN A 100 -16.09 -10.97 -7.59
N GLY A 101 -14.90 -11.23 -7.06
CA GLY A 101 -14.02 -12.30 -7.56
C GLY A 101 -13.06 -11.86 -8.66
N ASP A 102 -12.85 -10.55 -8.82
CA ASP A 102 -11.87 -10.01 -9.75
C ASP A 102 -10.53 -9.76 -9.06
N ILE A 103 -9.44 -9.94 -9.80
CA ILE A 103 -8.12 -9.48 -9.41
C ILE A 103 -7.90 -8.12 -10.07
N CYS A 104 -7.96 -7.06 -9.29
CA CYS A 104 -7.86 -5.69 -9.75
C CYS A 104 -6.43 -5.33 -10.14
N ALA A 105 -5.46 -5.83 -9.36
CA ALA A 105 -4.04 -5.77 -9.66
C ALA A 105 -3.32 -6.93 -8.99
N ARG A 106 -2.36 -7.54 -9.68
CA ARG A 106 -1.41 -8.45 -9.07
C ARG A 106 -0.35 -7.68 -8.28
N ASN A 107 0.28 -8.31 -7.30
CA ASN A 107 1.37 -7.68 -6.54
C ASN A 107 2.47 -7.10 -7.46
N TRP A 108 2.91 -7.88 -8.45
CA TRP A 108 3.92 -7.43 -9.42
C TRP A 108 3.46 -6.26 -10.30
N GLN A 109 2.15 -6.07 -10.49
CA GLN A 109 1.60 -4.90 -11.20
C GLN A 109 1.68 -3.64 -10.33
N LEU A 110 1.47 -3.77 -9.01
CA LEU A 110 1.66 -2.66 -8.06
C LEU A 110 3.12 -2.24 -8.00
N LEU A 111 4.04 -3.21 -8.04
CA LEU A 111 5.48 -2.99 -7.98
C LEU A 111 6.16 -2.69 -9.32
N GLN A 112 5.40 -2.57 -10.41
CA GLN A 112 5.95 -2.46 -11.77
C GLN A 112 6.87 -1.24 -11.95
N THR A 113 6.61 -0.14 -11.23
CA THR A 113 7.39 1.10 -11.27
C THR A 113 8.84 0.87 -10.87
N TRP A 114 9.10 -0.12 -10.02
CA TRP A 114 10.43 -0.54 -9.60
C TRP A 114 10.94 -1.79 -10.33
N ALA A 115 10.24 -2.23 -11.39
CA ALA A 115 10.58 -3.40 -12.19
C ALA A 115 10.82 -4.67 -11.34
N LEU A 116 10.01 -4.84 -10.30
CA LEU A 116 9.98 -6.03 -9.47
C LEU A 116 8.92 -7.00 -10.00
N LYS A 117 9.22 -8.29 -9.84
CA LYS A 117 8.33 -9.40 -10.21
C LYS A 117 8.19 -10.42 -9.07
N THR A 118 8.97 -10.24 -8.02
CA THR A 118 8.83 -11.01 -6.80
C THR A 118 7.61 -10.45 -6.08
N ASP A 119 6.87 -11.36 -5.50
CA ASP A 119 5.79 -11.01 -4.59
C ASP A 119 6.36 -10.51 -3.27
N LEU A 120 5.86 -9.38 -2.79
CA LEU A 120 6.28 -8.76 -1.54
C LEU A 120 5.14 -8.63 -0.53
N GLY A 121 3.97 -9.25 -0.77
CA GLY A 121 2.80 -9.07 0.09
C GLY A 121 2.18 -7.68 -0.02
N LEU A 122 1.11 -7.44 0.74
CA LEU A 122 0.39 -6.16 0.79
C LEU A 122 -0.31 -5.97 2.14
N ASP A 123 0.31 -5.19 3.02
CA ASP A 123 -0.17 -4.99 4.42
C ASP A 123 -1.02 -3.73 4.57
N ALA A 124 -1.09 -2.90 3.53
CA ALA A 124 -1.97 -1.77 3.56
C ALA A 124 -2.29 -1.28 2.16
N VAL A 125 -3.50 -0.75 1.99
CA VAL A 125 -3.91 -0.20 0.70
C VAL A 125 -4.91 0.93 0.85
N ASP A 126 -4.80 1.92 -0.02
CA ASP A 126 -5.81 2.94 -0.24
C ASP A 126 -5.89 3.31 -1.72
N LEU A 127 -7.11 3.42 -2.26
CA LEU A 127 -7.35 3.69 -3.68
C LEU A 127 -7.87 5.12 -3.87
N ILE A 128 -7.14 5.88 -4.70
CA ILE A 128 -7.47 7.27 -5.03
C ILE A 128 -7.96 7.33 -6.48
N PHE A 129 -9.26 7.55 -6.67
CA PHE A 129 -9.90 7.72 -7.97
C PHE A 129 -10.11 9.22 -8.29
N ALA A 130 -9.06 9.88 -8.78
CA ALA A 130 -9.07 11.30 -9.17
C ALA A 130 -9.10 11.45 -10.71
N ASP A 131 -8.07 12.07 -11.31
CA ASP A 131 -7.85 12.12 -12.78
C ASP A 131 -7.31 10.78 -13.36
N GLY A 132 -7.34 9.74 -12.54
CA GLY A 132 -6.86 8.37 -12.74
C GLY A 132 -6.94 7.59 -11.43
N ALA A 133 -6.71 6.28 -11.48
CA ALA A 133 -6.62 5.45 -10.28
C ALA A 133 -5.16 5.36 -9.81
N THR A 134 -4.89 5.84 -8.61
CA THR A 134 -3.61 5.66 -7.92
C THR A 134 -3.83 4.72 -6.74
N VAL A 135 -3.09 3.62 -6.72
CA VAL A 135 -2.98 2.76 -5.54
C VAL A 135 -1.86 3.27 -4.66
N VAL A 136 -2.17 3.56 -3.40
CA VAL A 136 -1.24 3.84 -2.30
C VAL A 136 -1.19 2.60 -1.43
N PHE A 137 -0.01 2.12 -1.04
CA PHE A 137 0.11 0.83 -0.36
C PHE A 137 1.39 0.67 0.46
N SER A 138 1.45 -0.36 1.29
CA SER A 138 2.66 -0.91 1.94
C SER A 138 2.87 -2.36 1.49
N THR A 139 4.03 -2.93 1.79
CA THR A 139 4.39 -4.33 1.48
C THR A 139 4.97 -5.02 2.71
N GLU A 140 4.66 -6.29 2.89
CA GLU A 140 5.13 -7.17 3.98
C GLU A 140 6.65 -7.35 3.96
N LEU A 141 7.23 -7.32 2.76
CA LEU A 141 8.64 -7.63 2.56
C LEU A 141 9.41 -6.46 1.96
N ASP A 142 10.63 -6.27 2.48
CA ASP A 142 11.64 -5.40 1.89
C ASP A 142 11.87 -5.63 0.39
N ASP A 143 12.14 -4.55 -0.36
CA ASP A 143 12.71 -4.68 -1.69
C ASP A 143 14.08 -5.36 -1.60
N PRO A 144 14.32 -6.48 -2.31
CA PRO A 144 15.63 -7.17 -2.31
C PRO A 144 16.80 -6.30 -2.81
N ARG A 145 16.53 -5.12 -3.40
CA ARG A 145 17.54 -4.14 -3.80
C ARG A 145 17.71 -2.98 -2.82
N GLY A 146 16.94 -2.93 -1.73
CA GLY A 146 17.00 -1.91 -0.69
C GLY A 146 16.59 -0.51 -1.15
N ARG A 147 15.59 -0.40 -2.05
CA ARG A 147 15.05 0.91 -2.49
C ARG A 147 13.94 1.43 -1.58
N PHE A 148 13.22 0.52 -0.95
CA PHE A 148 12.21 0.75 0.10
C PHE A 148 12.24 -0.46 1.03
N THR A 149 11.67 -0.31 2.22
CA THR A 149 11.50 -1.39 3.20
C THR A 149 10.03 -1.72 3.40
N GLU A 150 9.75 -2.82 4.10
CA GLU A 150 8.43 -3.10 4.67
C GLU A 150 7.93 -1.88 5.47
N GLY A 151 6.62 -1.63 5.47
CA GLY A 151 6.02 -0.47 6.14
C GLY A 151 6.19 0.91 5.48
N ASP A 152 6.99 1.02 4.40
CA ASP A 152 7.08 2.27 3.64
C ASP A 152 5.78 2.53 2.85
N LEU A 153 5.32 3.78 2.80
CA LEU A 153 4.18 4.14 1.96
C LEU A 153 4.64 4.31 0.52
N LEU A 154 4.12 3.45 -0.34
CA LEU A 154 4.40 3.37 -1.77
C LEU A 154 3.21 3.86 -2.58
N THR A 155 3.46 4.28 -3.82
CA THR A 155 2.40 4.50 -4.80
C THR A 155 2.73 3.86 -6.14
N THR A 156 1.71 3.44 -6.87
CA THR A 156 1.83 3.01 -8.27
C THR A 156 2.44 4.09 -9.19
N THR A 157 2.42 5.37 -8.76
CA THR A 157 3.08 6.49 -9.44
C THR A 157 4.57 6.68 -9.09
N GLY A 158 5.11 5.87 -8.16
CA GLY A 158 6.54 5.83 -7.84
C GLY A 158 6.97 6.63 -6.60
N ALA A 159 6.03 7.22 -5.87
CA ALA A 159 6.32 7.79 -4.55
C ALA A 159 6.78 6.71 -3.57
N ILE A 160 7.73 7.08 -2.71
CA ILE A 160 8.18 6.31 -1.55
C ILE A 160 8.26 7.31 -0.39
N ILE A 161 7.46 7.10 0.65
CA ILE A 161 7.53 7.86 1.91
C ILE A 161 7.95 6.85 2.98
N PRO A 162 9.19 6.95 3.50
CA PRO A 162 9.68 5.99 4.49
C PRO A 162 8.78 5.92 5.73
N ASN A 163 8.56 4.73 6.28
CA ASN A 163 7.77 4.53 7.50
C ASN A 163 8.21 5.46 8.65
N GLN A 164 9.53 5.60 8.81
CA GLN A 164 10.15 6.51 9.78
C GLN A 164 9.68 7.97 9.63
N ALA A 165 9.39 8.43 8.40
CA ALA A 165 8.88 9.78 8.18
C ALA A 165 7.44 9.93 8.69
N LEU A 166 6.61 8.89 8.57
CA LEU A 166 5.23 8.86 9.09
C LEU A 166 5.22 8.98 10.61
N LEU A 167 6.23 8.43 11.28
CA LEU A 167 6.33 8.40 12.74
C LEU A 167 7.11 9.56 13.36
N THR A 168 7.59 10.51 12.55
CA THR A 168 8.50 11.56 13.07
C THR A 168 7.82 12.46 14.11
N SER A 169 6.53 12.79 13.94
CA SER A 169 5.76 13.57 14.91
C SER A 169 5.62 12.88 16.27
N PHE A 170 5.72 11.55 16.29
CA PHE A 170 5.68 10.72 17.50
C PHE A 170 7.06 10.49 18.13
N GLN A 171 8.12 11.02 17.49
CA GLN A 171 9.51 10.89 17.91
C GLN A 171 10.03 9.44 17.85
N VAL A 172 9.49 8.64 16.93
CA VAL A 172 10.04 7.32 16.61
C VAL A 172 11.01 7.46 15.44
N GLY A 173 12.24 7.00 15.66
CA GLY A 173 13.34 7.12 14.70
C GLY A 173 13.68 5.84 13.95
N HIS A 174 12.77 4.87 13.88
CA HIS A 174 12.95 3.59 13.21
C HIS A 174 11.65 3.16 12.54
N ASN A 175 11.75 2.17 11.65
CA ASN A 175 10.61 1.53 11.00
C ASN A 175 9.83 0.69 12.02
N MET A 176 8.50 0.76 11.99
CA MET A 176 7.59 -0.04 12.82
C MET A 176 6.55 -0.84 12.02
N GLY A 177 6.73 -0.99 10.70
CA GLY A 177 5.72 -1.62 9.85
C GLY A 177 4.54 -0.69 9.56
N LEU A 178 3.62 -1.12 8.70
CA LEU A 178 2.43 -0.35 8.32
C LEU A 178 1.31 -1.31 7.87
N ASP A 179 0.37 -1.56 8.78
CA ASP A 179 -0.66 -2.61 8.59
C ASP A 179 -2.03 -2.02 8.21
N ALA A 180 -2.16 -0.70 8.25
CA ALA A 180 -3.38 -0.03 7.82
C ALA A 180 -3.08 1.33 7.24
N LEU A 181 -3.84 1.73 6.22
CA LEU A 181 -3.66 2.99 5.52
C LEU A 181 -4.99 3.59 5.07
N HIS A 182 -5.19 4.88 5.34
CA HIS A 182 -6.30 5.65 4.78
C HIS A 182 -5.92 7.14 4.65
N LEU A 183 -5.98 7.68 3.44
CA LEU A 183 -5.77 9.10 3.18
C LEU A 183 -7.07 9.88 3.36
N VAL A 184 -6.97 10.99 4.09
CA VAL A 184 -8.08 11.87 4.44
C VAL A 184 -7.84 13.25 3.84
N GLY A 185 -8.86 13.84 3.22
CA GLY A 185 -8.77 15.12 2.51
C GLY A 185 -9.67 15.16 1.27
N ASP A 186 -9.65 16.29 0.56
CA ASP A 186 -10.25 16.34 -0.78
C ASP A 186 -9.45 15.45 -1.74
N VAL A 187 -10.13 14.66 -2.57
CA VAL A 187 -9.49 13.69 -3.47
C VAL A 187 -8.50 14.35 -4.44
N LYS A 188 -8.75 15.60 -4.87
CA LYS A 188 -7.83 16.33 -5.75
C LYS A 188 -6.59 16.82 -5.00
N ASP A 189 -6.76 17.21 -3.74
CA ASP A 189 -5.66 17.63 -2.89
C ASP A 189 -4.78 16.43 -2.49
N ILE A 190 -5.40 15.27 -2.22
CA ILE A 190 -4.69 13.99 -2.05
C ILE A 190 -3.88 13.65 -3.30
N ASP A 191 -4.50 13.65 -4.49
CA ASP A 191 -3.80 13.36 -5.74
C ASP A 191 -2.66 14.36 -6.01
N THR A 192 -2.86 15.64 -5.71
CA THR A 192 -1.81 16.66 -5.81
C THR A 192 -0.66 16.40 -4.85
N PHE A 193 -0.95 16.03 -3.60
CA PHE A 193 0.06 15.63 -2.62
C PHE A 193 0.85 14.41 -3.10
N LEU A 194 0.18 13.37 -3.60
CA LEU A 194 0.85 12.16 -4.09
C LEU A 194 1.77 12.43 -5.30
N LYS A 195 1.40 13.38 -6.18
CA LYS A 195 2.27 13.85 -7.27
C LYS A 195 3.52 14.54 -6.75
N VAL A 196 3.37 15.43 -5.76
CA VAL A 196 4.53 16.01 -5.05
C VAL A 196 5.37 14.91 -4.42
N ALA A 197 4.71 13.87 -3.90
CA ALA A 197 5.40 12.81 -3.22
C ALA A 197 6.26 11.95 -4.18
N ALA A 198 5.75 11.68 -5.38
CA ALA A 198 6.48 10.98 -6.44
C ALA A 198 7.71 11.76 -6.95
N ASP A 199 7.65 13.10 -6.91
CA ASP A 199 8.77 13.96 -7.30
C ASP A 199 9.79 14.21 -6.17
N THR A 200 9.50 13.74 -4.95
CA THR A 200 10.34 13.95 -3.76
C THR A 200 11.16 12.71 -3.44
N LYS A 201 12.46 12.89 -3.19
CA LYS A 201 13.33 11.78 -2.84
C LYS A 201 13.02 11.23 -1.44
N PRO A 202 13.13 9.91 -1.21
CA PRO A 202 12.80 9.29 0.08
C PRO A 202 13.51 9.95 1.28
N GLU A 203 14.78 10.31 1.12
CA GLU A 203 15.59 10.87 2.21
C GLU A 203 15.16 12.29 2.61
N ALA A 204 14.45 13.00 1.73
CA ALA A 204 13.93 14.32 2.05
C ALA A 204 12.82 14.24 3.11
N TRP A 205 12.01 13.18 3.11
CA TRP A 205 10.93 12.99 4.08
C TRP A 205 11.41 12.78 5.51
N LEU A 206 12.63 12.25 5.67
CA LEU A 206 13.27 12.08 6.97
C LEU A 206 13.58 13.43 7.65
N ASN A 207 13.43 14.55 6.93
CA ASN A 207 13.28 15.84 7.57
C ASN A 207 11.87 15.94 8.16
N GLY A 208 11.78 15.76 9.48
CA GLY A 208 10.52 15.72 10.24
C GLY A 208 9.57 16.91 10.09
N MET A 209 9.96 17.97 9.38
CA MET A 209 9.08 19.09 9.08
C MET A 209 8.45 19.01 7.68
N ILE A 210 9.07 18.31 6.73
CA ILE A 210 8.66 18.36 5.33
C ILE A 210 7.31 17.67 5.12
N LEU A 211 7.15 16.43 5.61
CA LEU A 211 5.91 15.68 5.42
C LEU A 211 4.70 16.37 6.08
N PRO A 212 4.72 16.73 7.38
CA PRO A 212 3.60 17.43 8.00
C PRO A 212 3.25 18.77 7.32
N SER A 213 4.26 19.53 6.85
CA SER A 213 4.02 20.80 6.15
C SER A 213 3.28 20.62 4.82
N TRP A 214 3.57 19.55 4.09
CA TRP A 214 2.87 19.24 2.84
C TRP A 214 1.44 18.76 3.08
N LEU A 215 1.26 17.91 4.10
CA LEU A 215 -0.07 17.44 4.52
C LEU A 215 -0.94 18.62 4.95
N GLU A 216 -0.43 19.52 5.79
CA GLU A 216 -1.14 20.75 6.21
C GLU A 216 -1.47 21.64 5.01
N ARG A 217 -0.51 21.87 4.11
CA ARG A 217 -0.68 22.73 2.93
C ARG A 217 -1.83 22.29 2.03
N TYR A 218 -2.03 20.99 1.86
CA TYR A 218 -3.08 20.43 1.02
C TYR A 218 -4.33 20.03 1.82
N GLY A 219 -4.36 20.25 3.14
CA GLY A 219 -5.47 19.78 3.97
C GLY A 219 -5.64 18.26 3.95
N VAL A 220 -4.55 17.53 3.69
CA VAL A 220 -4.50 16.07 3.64
C VAL A 220 -3.98 15.55 4.98
N ASP A 221 -4.42 14.36 5.37
CA ASP A 221 -3.83 13.58 6.45
C ASP A 221 -3.64 12.13 5.99
N ILE A 222 -2.70 11.44 6.62
CA ILE A 222 -2.47 10.00 6.43
C ILE A 222 -2.81 9.35 7.75
N TRP A 223 -3.85 8.54 7.75
CA TRP A 223 -4.22 7.71 8.89
C TRP A 223 -3.63 6.32 8.68
N PHE A 224 -2.95 5.81 9.70
CA PHE A 224 -2.25 4.53 9.58
C PHE A 224 -2.17 3.79 10.90
N SER A 225 -1.89 2.49 10.83
CA SER A 225 -1.44 1.70 11.98
C SER A 225 -0.07 1.08 11.70
N VAL A 226 0.49 0.43 12.72
CA VAL A 226 1.84 -0.11 12.73
C VAL A 226 1.83 -1.49 13.38
N GLU A 227 2.73 -2.37 12.96
CA GLU A 227 2.94 -3.73 13.50
C GLU A 227 3.64 -3.70 14.88
N GLY A 228 4.37 -2.61 15.15
CA GLY A 228 5.19 -2.45 16.34
C GLY A 228 4.49 -1.78 17.53
N THR A 229 4.95 -2.11 18.75
CA THR A 229 4.66 -1.32 19.96
C THR A 229 5.86 -0.45 20.36
N GLU A 230 5.64 0.85 20.58
CA GLU A 230 6.64 1.79 21.08
C GLU A 230 6.18 2.49 22.37
N LEU A 231 6.89 2.20 23.46
CA LEU A 231 6.60 2.70 24.81
C LEU A 231 7.63 3.70 25.34
N ARG A 232 8.75 3.87 24.63
CA ARG A 232 9.91 4.66 25.01
C ARG A 232 9.99 5.98 24.25
N ALA A 233 9.35 6.10 23.08
CA ALA A 233 9.24 7.36 22.35
C ALA A 233 8.41 8.39 23.15
N ALA A 234 8.79 9.66 23.06
CA ALA A 234 8.73 10.56 24.21
C ALA A 234 7.41 11.33 24.43
N THR A 235 6.33 11.03 23.70
CA THR A 235 5.08 11.82 23.81
C THR A 235 3.84 11.00 24.13
N VAL A 236 3.60 9.89 23.44
CA VAL A 236 2.43 9.02 23.63
C VAL A 236 2.84 7.57 23.34
N PRO A 237 2.49 6.59 24.20
CA PRO A 237 2.66 5.18 23.85
C PRO A 237 1.85 4.85 22.59
N ILE A 238 2.52 4.19 21.65
CA ILE A 238 1.95 3.62 20.43
C ILE A 238 1.87 2.13 20.62
N TYR A 239 0.69 1.58 20.46
CA TYR A 239 0.47 0.15 20.42
C TYR A 239 0.21 -0.29 18.99
N ASP A 240 0.43 -1.57 18.78
CA ASP A 240 -0.04 -2.25 17.59
C ASP A 240 -1.58 -2.08 17.52
N GLY A 241 -2.08 -1.81 16.32
CA GLY A 241 -3.49 -1.48 16.08
C GLY A 241 -3.99 -0.11 16.60
N ASP A 242 -3.13 0.76 17.15
CA ASP A 242 -3.51 2.17 17.33
C ASP A 242 -3.62 2.84 15.95
N LEU A 243 -4.67 3.64 15.73
CA LEU A 243 -4.83 4.44 14.53
C LEU A 243 -4.21 5.82 14.73
N LEU A 244 -3.21 6.17 13.93
CA LEU A 244 -2.35 7.34 14.07
C LEU A 244 -2.63 8.38 12.98
N SER A 245 -2.45 9.66 13.28
CA SER A 245 -2.46 10.76 12.30
C SER A 245 -1.03 11.25 12.08
N VAL A 246 -0.55 11.21 10.83
CA VAL A 246 0.76 11.76 10.47
C VAL A 246 0.77 13.28 10.60
N ARG A 247 -0.27 13.96 10.08
CA ARG A 247 -0.32 15.43 10.04
C ARG A 247 -0.35 16.00 11.46
N ASP A 248 -1.22 15.47 12.30
CA ASP A 248 -1.52 16.06 13.60
C ASP A 248 -0.64 15.45 14.71
N GLY A 249 0.04 14.33 14.46
CA GLY A 249 0.94 13.68 15.42
C GLY A 249 0.20 13.16 16.66
N ILE A 250 -1.01 12.63 16.46
CA ILE A 250 -1.89 12.14 17.52
C ILE A 250 -2.37 10.72 17.26
N VAL A 251 -2.76 10.02 18.33
CA VAL A 251 -3.53 8.78 18.24
C VAL A 251 -5.00 9.15 18.03
N ILE A 252 -5.53 8.82 16.86
CA ILE A 252 -6.91 9.10 16.43
C ILE A 252 -7.88 8.18 17.15
N LEU A 253 -7.56 6.89 17.17
CA LEU A 253 -8.28 5.86 17.91
C LEU A 253 -7.31 4.88 18.54
N ARG A 254 -7.66 4.49 19.75
CA ARG A 254 -7.04 3.35 20.42
C ARG A 254 -7.88 2.10 20.22
N GLN A 255 -7.29 0.95 20.40
CA GLN A 255 -8.02 -0.32 20.32
C GLN A 255 -9.19 -0.45 21.30
N ASP A 256 -9.08 0.14 22.49
CA ASP A 256 -10.20 0.16 23.43
C ASP A 256 -11.37 1.04 22.96
N GLN A 257 -11.16 1.86 21.93
CA GLN A 257 -12.18 2.65 21.25
C GLN A 257 -12.68 1.98 19.96
N LEU A 258 -11.83 1.18 19.29
CA LEU A 258 -12.19 0.42 18.08
C LEU A 258 -13.21 -0.67 18.40
N LEU A 259 -13.00 -1.43 19.48
CA LEU A 259 -13.78 -2.63 19.80
C LEU A 259 -14.69 -2.45 21.03
N PRO A 260 -15.92 -3.02 21.02
CA PRO A 260 -16.87 -2.92 22.13
C PRO A 260 -16.28 -3.35 23.46
N ALA A 261 -16.72 -2.74 24.58
CA ALA A 261 -16.18 -2.99 25.93
C ALA A 261 -16.23 -4.46 26.39
N THR A 262 -17.04 -5.32 25.75
CA THR A 262 -17.10 -6.77 26.00
C THR A 262 -15.94 -7.55 25.40
N VAL A 263 -15.20 -6.96 24.46
CA VAL A 263 -13.96 -7.48 23.87
C VAL A 263 -12.78 -7.02 24.74
N PRO A 264 -11.76 -7.83 25.06
CA PRO A 264 -10.63 -7.40 25.89
C PRO A 264 -9.60 -6.52 25.15
N ALA A 265 -10.03 -5.70 24.19
CA ALA A 265 -9.16 -4.92 23.31
C ALA A 265 -8.56 -3.68 23.99
N GLY A 266 -7.26 -3.49 23.83
CA GLY A 266 -6.48 -2.39 24.37
C GLY A 266 -5.59 -2.83 25.53
N ILE A 267 -4.29 -2.92 25.27
CA ILE A 267 -3.27 -3.00 26.33
C ILE A 267 -2.91 -1.59 26.84
N PRO A 268 -2.49 -1.45 28.11
CA PRO A 268 -2.43 -2.49 29.14
C PRO A 268 -3.75 -2.70 29.90
N ASN A 269 -4.82 -1.96 29.57
CA ASN A 269 -5.99 -1.81 30.44
C ASN A 269 -7.05 -2.92 30.30
N ARG A 270 -7.24 -3.47 29.10
CA ARG A 270 -8.27 -4.48 28.77
C ARG A 270 -7.69 -5.84 28.41
N GLY A 271 -6.44 -5.88 27.95
CA GLY A 271 -5.56 -7.05 28.07
C GLY A 271 -5.12 -7.73 26.79
N VAL A 272 -5.70 -7.39 25.63
CA VAL A 272 -5.30 -7.93 24.33
C VAL A 272 -5.10 -6.77 23.36
N ASP A 273 -3.98 -6.85 22.64
CA ASP A 273 -3.71 -6.08 21.44
C ASP A 273 -4.19 -6.95 20.26
N PHE A 274 -5.17 -6.50 19.50
CA PHE A 274 -5.77 -7.22 18.37
C PHE A 274 -5.17 -6.84 17.02
N GLY A 275 -4.19 -5.93 16.97
CA GLY A 275 -3.69 -5.35 15.73
C GLY A 275 -4.74 -4.58 14.93
N LEU A 276 -4.33 -4.09 13.75
CA LEU A 276 -5.20 -3.43 12.78
C LEU A 276 -4.65 -3.60 11.35
N ASP A 277 -5.17 -4.58 10.62
CA ASP A 277 -4.68 -4.95 9.27
C ASP A 277 -5.46 -4.27 8.14
N GLY A 278 -6.27 -3.29 8.49
CA GLY A 278 -7.06 -2.58 7.51
C GLY A 278 -7.86 -1.48 8.16
N ILE A 279 -7.87 -0.32 7.51
CA ILE A 279 -8.71 0.81 7.91
C ILE A 279 -9.22 1.49 6.65
N THR A 280 -10.49 1.89 6.69
CA THR A 280 -11.06 2.71 5.63
C THR A 280 -12.22 3.52 6.19
N GLY A 281 -12.62 4.57 5.49
CA GLY A 281 -13.68 5.45 5.93
C GLY A 281 -13.99 6.53 4.92
N ALA A 282 -14.82 7.48 5.33
CA ALA A 282 -15.05 8.69 4.54
C ALA A 282 -13.72 9.45 4.35
N ARG A 283 -13.59 10.16 3.21
CA ARG A 283 -12.43 11.02 2.94
C ARG A 283 -12.41 12.27 3.82
N GLN A 284 -13.54 12.61 4.44
CA GLN A 284 -13.59 13.58 5.52
C GLN A 284 -13.52 12.86 6.88
N PRO A 285 -12.88 13.46 7.91
CA PRO A 285 -12.83 12.87 9.24
C PRO A 285 -14.24 12.59 9.81
N ASN A 286 -14.72 11.36 9.69
CA ASN A 286 -16.04 10.93 10.17
C ASN A 286 -15.94 9.56 10.85
N ARG A 287 -15.74 9.57 12.17
CA ARG A 287 -15.48 8.33 12.94
C ARG A 287 -16.55 7.23 12.77
N PRO A 288 -17.86 7.51 12.82
CA PRO A 288 -18.92 6.51 12.58
C PRO A 288 -18.87 5.80 11.22
N SER A 289 -18.13 6.35 10.27
CA SER A 289 -17.97 5.80 8.93
C SER A 289 -16.74 4.87 8.80
N MET A 290 -15.97 4.69 9.87
CA MET A 290 -14.76 3.88 9.80
C MET A 290 -15.08 2.39 9.84
N ARG A 291 -14.40 1.66 8.95
CA ARG A 291 -14.39 0.22 8.84
C ARG A 291 -12.96 -0.27 9.00
N PHE A 292 -12.80 -1.43 9.61
CA PHE A 292 -11.48 -1.99 9.85
C PHE A 292 -11.48 -3.52 9.89
N SER A 293 -10.30 -4.10 9.76
CA SER A 293 -10.00 -5.49 10.09
C SER A 293 -9.01 -5.54 11.26
N THR A 294 -8.75 -6.71 11.82
CA THR A 294 -7.84 -6.90 12.97
C THR A 294 -6.98 -8.13 12.74
N GLU A 295 -5.73 -8.16 13.18
CA GLU A 295 -4.84 -9.34 13.12
C GLU A 295 -5.38 -10.57 13.88
N LEU A 296 -6.16 -10.34 14.94
CA LEU A 296 -6.62 -11.41 15.82
C LEU A 296 -8.14 -11.61 15.80
N LEU A 297 -8.56 -12.87 15.66
CA LEU A 297 -9.96 -13.25 15.86
C LEU A 297 -10.41 -13.18 17.34
N TYR A 298 -11.71 -12.98 17.56
CA TYR A 298 -12.35 -13.08 18.87
C TYR A 298 -13.55 -14.03 18.85
N ARG A 299 -13.55 -15.03 19.74
CA ARG A 299 -14.57 -16.11 19.73
C ARG A 299 -15.75 -15.92 20.68
N LYS A 300 -15.73 -14.89 21.53
CA LYS A 300 -16.86 -14.59 22.45
C LYS A 300 -17.77 -13.54 21.82
N ASP A 301 -18.72 -13.02 22.58
CA ASP A 301 -19.74 -12.10 22.07
C ASP A 301 -19.28 -10.62 22.08
N PRO A 302 -19.36 -9.88 20.95
CA PRO A 302 -19.66 -10.38 19.60
C PRO A 302 -18.45 -11.08 18.96
N PRO A 303 -18.64 -12.21 18.26
CA PRO A 303 -17.51 -12.91 17.64
C PRO A 303 -17.13 -12.25 16.32
N PHE A 304 -15.84 -12.29 15.99
CA PHE A 304 -15.29 -11.86 14.72
C PHE A 304 -14.01 -12.62 14.40
N THR A 305 -13.63 -12.64 13.13
CA THR A 305 -12.36 -13.18 12.63
C THR A 305 -11.42 -12.07 12.22
N ASP A 306 -10.15 -12.44 12.05
CA ASP A 306 -9.10 -11.58 11.51
C ASP A 306 -9.40 -11.01 10.12
N GLY A 307 -10.12 -11.75 9.28
CA GLY A 307 -10.59 -11.26 7.99
C GLY A 307 -12.01 -10.64 7.94
N ASP A 308 -12.68 -10.40 9.09
CA ASP A 308 -14.01 -9.77 9.08
C ASP A 308 -13.89 -8.25 8.99
N ILE A 309 -14.73 -7.60 8.17
CA ILE A 309 -14.83 -6.14 8.17
C ILE A 309 -15.75 -5.71 9.30
N LEU A 310 -15.20 -4.98 10.25
CA LEU A 310 -15.85 -4.41 11.42
C LEU A 310 -16.19 -2.93 11.16
N ARG A 311 -17.38 -2.49 11.59
CA ARG A 311 -17.75 -1.08 11.63
C ARG A 311 -17.68 -0.55 13.05
N LEU A 312 -17.02 0.59 13.21
CA LEU A 312 -16.86 1.24 14.50
C LEU A 312 -18.21 1.45 15.20
N GLY A 313 -18.33 0.93 16.42
CA GLY A 313 -19.54 1.05 17.25
C GLY A 313 -20.71 0.13 16.88
N VAL A 314 -20.60 -0.65 15.80
CA VAL A 314 -21.64 -1.60 15.34
C VAL A 314 -21.18 -3.05 15.49
N GLY A 315 -19.93 -3.37 15.15
CA GLY A 315 -19.40 -4.74 15.10
C GLY A 315 -19.26 -5.24 13.66
N VAL A 316 -19.42 -6.54 13.43
CA VAL A 316 -19.24 -7.16 12.11
C VAL A 316 -20.22 -6.58 11.08
N GLU A 317 -19.68 -5.94 10.03
CA GLU A 317 -20.42 -5.42 8.88
C GLU A 317 -20.36 -6.39 7.70
N SER A 318 -19.20 -7.01 7.44
CA SER A 318 -19.04 -8.04 6.42
C SER A 318 -18.18 -9.19 6.93
N LEU A 319 -18.59 -10.41 6.61
CA LEU A 319 -17.88 -11.62 7.02
C LEU A 319 -16.77 -11.95 6.02
N HIS A 320 -15.61 -12.37 6.53
CA HIS A 320 -14.45 -12.79 5.73
C HIS A 320 -14.84 -13.77 4.62
N HIS A 321 -15.54 -14.84 4.99
CA HIS A 321 -15.94 -15.89 4.05
C HIS A 321 -16.86 -15.38 2.93
N THR A 322 -17.57 -14.25 3.13
CA THR A 322 -18.39 -13.64 2.09
C THR A 322 -17.52 -12.88 1.09
N LEU A 323 -16.43 -12.27 1.54
CA LEU A 323 -15.49 -11.52 0.70
C LEU A 323 -14.69 -12.46 -0.21
N ILE A 324 -14.24 -13.60 0.30
CA ILE A 324 -13.43 -14.57 -0.46
C ILE A 324 -14.26 -15.61 -1.23
N ALA A 325 -15.56 -15.77 -0.92
CA ALA A 325 -16.42 -16.76 -1.58
C ALA A 325 -16.39 -16.72 -3.12
N PRO A 326 -16.36 -15.54 -3.77
CA PRO A 326 -16.30 -15.46 -5.24
C PRO A 326 -15.07 -16.10 -5.88
N PHE A 327 -13.99 -16.36 -5.12
CA PHE A 327 -12.78 -17.05 -5.58
C PHE A 327 -12.79 -18.56 -5.29
N GLU A 328 -13.85 -19.07 -4.66
CA GLU A 328 -13.99 -20.48 -4.30
C GLU A 328 -12.74 -21.10 -3.61
N PRO A 329 -12.12 -20.45 -2.61
CA PRO A 329 -10.93 -20.99 -1.97
C PRO A 329 -11.25 -22.28 -1.22
N LYS A 330 -10.24 -23.15 -1.06
CA LYS A 330 -10.36 -24.31 -0.16
C LYS A 330 -10.23 -23.91 1.31
N ALA A 331 -9.44 -22.89 1.58
CA ALA A 331 -9.30 -22.29 2.89
C ALA A 331 -10.59 -21.55 3.27
N ARG A 332 -10.84 -21.44 4.57
CA ARG A 332 -12.02 -20.74 5.13
C ARG A 332 -11.64 -19.50 5.94
N PHE A 333 -10.36 -19.34 6.19
CA PHE A 333 -9.73 -18.28 6.94
C PHE A 333 -8.45 -17.97 6.18
N LEU A 334 -8.38 -16.79 5.59
CA LEU A 334 -7.25 -16.25 4.84
C LEU A 334 -6.86 -14.87 5.39
N GLY A 335 -7.56 -14.36 6.40
CA GLY A 335 -7.31 -13.02 6.92
C GLY A 335 -7.70 -11.90 5.98
N ILE A 336 -7.49 -10.66 6.42
CA ILE A 336 -7.45 -9.48 5.55
C ILE A 336 -6.25 -8.70 5.98
N ASP A 337 -5.32 -8.50 5.05
CA ASP A 337 -4.06 -7.82 5.32
C ASP A 337 -4.04 -6.39 4.76
N ALA A 338 -5.02 -6.05 3.91
CA ALA A 338 -5.20 -4.69 3.43
C ALA A 338 -6.66 -4.44 3.06
N LEU A 339 -7.16 -3.23 3.33
CA LEU A 339 -8.56 -2.88 3.09
C LEU A 339 -8.74 -1.47 2.52
N TYR A 340 -9.48 -1.40 1.42
CA TYR A 340 -10.08 -0.18 0.90
C TYR A 340 -11.58 -0.37 0.70
N MET A 341 -12.38 0.63 1.11
CA MET A 341 -13.79 0.72 0.73
C MET A 341 -14.15 2.15 0.37
N TYR A 342 -14.94 2.30 -0.69
CA TYR A 342 -15.60 3.56 -0.94
C TYR A 342 -16.69 3.77 0.11
N VAL A 343 -16.47 4.75 0.98
CA VAL A 343 -17.45 5.20 1.95
C VAL A 343 -17.88 6.60 1.56
N GLU A 344 -19.13 6.72 1.11
CA GLU A 344 -19.71 8.02 0.82
C GLU A 344 -19.60 8.89 2.08
N ASN A 345 -19.21 10.15 1.90
CA ASN A 345 -19.29 11.11 3.00
C ASN A 345 -20.77 11.18 3.38
N ASP A 346 -21.14 10.64 4.55
CA ASP A 346 -22.43 10.95 5.16
C ASP A 346 -22.54 12.46 5.15
N ASN A 347 -23.30 13.03 4.22
CA ASN A 347 -23.57 14.44 4.24
C ASN A 347 -24.73 14.56 5.22
N PRO A 348 -24.52 14.96 6.49
CA PRO A 348 -25.62 15.07 7.45
C PRO A 348 -26.70 16.06 6.98
N ASN A 349 -26.41 16.88 5.96
CA ASN A 349 -27.35 17.81 5.33
C ASN A 349 -28.11 17.24 4.11
N LEU A 350 -27.91 15.97 3.74
CA LEU A 350 -28.71 15.27 2.74
C LEU A 350 -29.72 14.30 3.37
N GLY A 351 -30.35 14.70 4.47
CA GLY A 351 -31.71 14.24 4.84
C GLY A 351 -32.78 14.66 3.81
N GLY A 352 -32.40 14.81 2.54
CA GLY A 352 -33.22 15.27 1.43
C GLY A 352 -33.64 14.12 0.54
N ASN A 353 -34.59 13.33 1.02
CA ASN A 353 -35.64 12.75 0.20
C ASN A 353 -35.19 12.03 -1.10
N SER A 354 -34.56 10.86 -0.98
CA SER A 354 -34.64 9.82 -2.00
C SER A 354 -36.01 9.10 -1.94
N GLY A 355 -37.08 9.89 -1.95
CA GLY A 355 -38.45 9.43 -2.05
C GLY A 355 -38.77 9.02 -3.48
N GLY A 356 -38.73 7.71 -3.73
CA GLY A 356 -39.33 7.11 -4.91
C GLY A 356 -40.78 7.59 -5.06
N ASN A 357 -41.05 8.22 -6.19
CA ASN A 357 -42.37 8.67 -6.60
C ASN A 357 -43.31 7.47 -6.73
N SER A 358 -44.06 7.17 -5.67
CA SER A 358 -45.27 6.36 -5.72
C SER A 358 -46.41 7.19 -5.16
N GLY A 359 -47.40 7.44 -6.01
CA GLY A 359 -48.53 8.30 -5.69
C GLY A 359 -49.34 7.76 -4.52
N GLY A 360 -49.67 8.64 -3.59
CA GLY A 360 -50.58 8.36 -2.48
C GLY A 360 -51.05 9.66 -1.84
N MET A 361 -52.31 10.01 -2.10
CA MET A 361 -53.01 11.13 -1.46
C MET A 361 -53.14 10.91 0.06
N GLY A 362 -52.91 12.00 0.81
CA GLY A 362 -53.73 12.36 1.98
C GLY A 362 -53.15 12.04 3.36
N GLY A 363 -53.13 13.06 4.23
CA GLY A 363 -53.06 12.88 5.68
C GLY A 363 -52.12 13.86 6.39
N THR A 364 -52.71 14.87 7.02
CA THR A 364 -52.14 15.76 8.04
C THR A 364 -51.79 15.00 9.33
N GLU A 365 -50.71 15.38 10.02
CA GLU A 365 -50.72 15.87 11.42
C GLU A 365 -49.30 15.96 12.03
N ASP A 366 -49.19 16.93 12.95
CA ASP A 366 -48.04 17.40 13.70
C ASP A 366 -47.42 16.35 14.65
N GLY A 367 -46.12 16.48 14.94
CA GLY A 367 -45.46 15.73 16.01
C GLY A 367 -44.01 16.15 16.21
N ASP A 368 -43.73 16.67 17.39
CA ASP A 368 -42.47 17.28 17.85
C ASP A 368 -41.25 16.34 17.81
N ASP A 369 -40.12 16.79 17.24
CA ASP A 369 -38.81 16.12 17.37
C ASP A 369 -37.86 16.96 18.25
N GLU A 370 -37.53 16.39 19.42
CA GLU A 370 -36.56 16.91 20.36
C GLU A 370 -35.13 16.80 19.80
N ASN A 371 -34.43 17.93 19.82
CA ASN A 371 -33.09 18.12 19.29
C ASN A 371 -32.04 17.70 20.35
N LEU A 372 -31.54 16.46 20.25
CA LEU A 372 -30.45 15.94 21.07
C LEU A 372 -29.09 16.44 20.52
N GLN A 373 -28.66 17.62 20.99
CA GLN A 373 -27.29 18.10 20.77
C GLN A 373 -26.31 17.35 21.68
N LEU A 374 -25.48 16.51 21.06
CA LEU A 374 -24.34 15.85 21.70
C LEU A 374 -23.21 16.88 21.93
N PHE A 375 -23.00 17.26 23.19
CA PHE A 375 -21.85 18.08 23.61
C PHE A 375 -20.56 17.23 23.58
N ILE A 376 -19.59 17.61 22.74
CA ILE A 376 -18.21 17.14 22.84
C ILE A 376 -17.43 18.17 23.68
N PRO A 377 -16.81 17.79 24.82
CA PRO A 377 -15.96 18.71 25.55
C PRO A 377 -14.59 18.80 24.86
N LEU A 378 -14.26 20.01 24.42
CA LEU A 378 -12.88 20.42 24.11
C LEU A 378 -12.04 20.29 25.39
N VAL A 379 -11.18 19.29 25.46
CA VAL A 379 -10.12 19.25 26.46
C VAL A 379 -8.92 20.02 25.90
N ASN A 380 -8.79 21.26 26.37
CA ASN A 380 -7.51 21.96 26.32
C ASN A 380 -6.53 21.27 27.27
N ARG A 381 -5.42 20.77 26.73
CA ARG A 381 -4.08 20.93 27.32
C ARG A 381 -2.99 20.52 26.35
#